data_AF-A0A6A5S5U0-F1
#
_entry.id   AF-A0A6A5S5U0-F1
#
_cell.length_a   1.000
_cell.length_b   1.000
_cell.length_c   1.000
_cell.angle_alpha   90.00
_cell.angle_beta   90.00
_cell.angle_gamma   90.00
#
_symmetry.space_group_name_H-M   'P 1'
#
loop_
_entity.id
_entity.type
_entity.pdbx_description
1 polymer ?
#
loop_
_entity_poly.entity_id
_entity_poly.type
_entity_poly.pdbx_seq_one_letter_code
_entity_poly.pdbx_strand_id
1 'polypeptide(L)'
;LVQSNCTTCAVLEDMSAYWTPPLMFFHTNGTIEIVPQIGGMLIYYFLFGDRIMAFPPGFRMIAGDAGKQNVSVSLPDTPQSLWGPDEKTPKALAEKAIGFNCLNYGGSAEGALTRHLLPNKSFIDSNCPDGLRLELMFPSCWNGVSLNADDHKSHVAYPDLVMEGICPVDYETRIPALFFETIWDTSVFRNTSGHFLLSNGDQTGKNSHHS
;
A
#
# COMPACT_ATOMS: atom_id res chain seq x y z
N LEU A 1 -25.39 -16.35 34.49
CA LEU A 1 -24.86 -17.73 34.70
C LEU A 1 -25.26 -18.59 33.50
N VAL A 2 -24.45 -18.63 32.44
CA VAL A 2 -24.00 -19.85 31.72
C VAL A 2 -22.70 -19.45 31.02
N GLN A 3 -21.70 -20.30 31.19
CA GLN A 3 -20.27 -20.11 30.99
C GLN A 3 -19.88 -20.66 29.61
N SER A 4 -19.05 -19.93 28.84
CA SER A 4 -18.36 -20.45 27.66
C SER A 4 -17.07 -19.66 27.41
N ASN A 5 -16.08 -20.37 26.84
CA ASN A 5 -14.66 -20.26 27.10
C ASN A 5 -13.95 -19.12 26.33
N CYS A 6 -12.91 -18.55 26.95
CA CYS A 6 -12.06 -17.50 26.43
C CYS A 6 -11.53 -17.80 25.01
N THR A 7 -11.74 -16.88 24.08
CA THR A 7 -10.91 -16.72 22.88
C THR A 7 -10.11 -15.43 23.04
N THR A 8 -8.78 -15.53 22.97
CA THR A 8 -7.88 -14.38 22.89
C THR A 8 -7.99 -13.78 21.50
N CYS A 9 -9.04 -13.01 21.24
CA CYS A 9 -9.11 -12.12 20.09
C CYS A 9 -9.22 -10.70 20.66
N ALA A 10 -8.08 -10.04 20.81
CA ALA A 10 -8.04 -8.62 21.12
C ALA A 10 -8.38 -7.86 19.83
N VAL A 11 -9.66 -7.69 19.54
CA VAL A 11 -10.35 -6.55 18.89
C VAL A 11 -11.78 -7.04 18.59
N LEU A 12 -12.73 -6.67 19.46
CA LEU A 12 -14.15 -6.73 19.16
C LEU A 12 -14.48 -5.47 18.35
N GLU A 13 -14.93 -5.64 17.12
CA GLU A 13 -15.32 -4.62 16.12
C GLU A 13 -14.17 -3.91 15.38
N ASP A 14 -13.51 -4.62 14.47
CA ASP A 14 -13.03 -3.95 13.25
C ASP A 14 -14.21 -3.84 12.27
N MET A 15 -14.82 -2.66 12.18
CA MET A 15 -15.89 -2.34 11.22
C MET A 15 -15.36 -1.67 9.94
N SER A 16 -14.05 -1.70 9.73
CA SER A 16 -13.42 -1.02 8.61
C SER A 16 -13.60 -1.84 7.34
N ALA A 17 -14.14 -1.21 6.29
CA ALA A 17 -14.23 -1.80 4.97
C ALA A 17 -13.01 -1.34 4.17
N TYR A 18 -12.10 -2.26 3.87
CA TYR A 18 -10.89 -1.99 3.12
C TYR A 18 -11.01 -2.56 1.71
N TRP A 19 -10.78 -1.73 0.70
CA TRP A 19 -10.76 -2.19 -0.69
C TRP A 19 -9.36 -2.05 -1.29
N THR A 20 -8.85 -3.14 -1.85
CA THR A 20 -7.60 -3.18 -2.63
C THR A 20 -7.89 -3.61 -4.07
N PRO A 21 -7.33 -2.94 -5.09
CA PRO A 21 -7.47 -3.38 -6.48
C PRO A 21 -6.79 -4.75 -6.63
N PRO A 22 -7.51 -5.78 -7.14
CA PRO A 22 -6.89 -7.08 -7.37
C PRO A 22 -5.86 -7.03 -8.49
N LEU A 23 -4.82 -7.84 -8.38
CA LEU A 23 -3.88 -8.09 -9.48
C LEU A 23 -4.54 -9.08 -10.45
N MET A 24 -4.50 -8.74 -11.73
CA MET A 24 -5.09 -9.51 -12.82
C MET A 24 -4.00 -9.95 -13.80
N PHE A 25 -4.24 -11.05 -14.49
CA PHE A 25 -3.42 -11.50 -15.61
C PHE A 25 -4.24 -11.46 -16.90
N PHE A 26 -3.75 -10.72 -17.90
CA PHE A 26 -4.32 -10.67 -19.24
C PHE A 26 -3.54 -11.65 -20.14
N HIS A 27 -4.23 -12.68 -20.60
CA HIS A 27 -3.70 -13.68 -21.52
C HIS A 27 -3.64 -13.14 -22.95
N THR A 28 -2.68 -13.60 -23.75
CA THR A 28 -2.60 -13.23 -25.18
C THR A 28 -3.83 -13.64 -26.00
N ASN A 29 -4.63 -14.59 -25.51
CA ASN A 29 -5.90 -14.99 -26.13
C ASN A 29 -7.07 -14.01 -25.83
N GLY A 30 -6.83 -12.96 -25.03
CA GLY A 30 -7.81 -11.95 -24.66
C GLY A 30 -8.60 -12.22 -23.38
N THR A 31 -8.39 -13.36 -22.72
CA THR A 31 -9.02 -13.66 -21.42
C THR A 31 -8.29 -12.97 -20.27
N ILE A 32 -9.02 -12.66 -19.20
CA ILE A 32 -8.49 -12.04 -17.99
C ILE A 32 -8.90 -12.89 -16.80
N GLU A 33 -7.97 -13.17 -15.89
CA GLU A 33 -8.26 -13.81 -14.62
C GLU A 33 -7.58 -13.09 -13.45
N ILE A 34 -8.15 -13.25 -12.26
CA ILE A 34 -7.56 -12.74 -11.01
C ILE A 34 -6.35 -13.62 -10.69
N VAL A 35 -5.21 -13.01 -10.38
CA VAL A 35 -4.04 -13.75 -9.90
C VAL A 35 -4.37 -14.37 -8.53
N PRO A 36 -3.99 -15.61 -8.22
CA PRO A 36 -4.28 -16.18 -6.90
C PRO A 36 -3.62 -15.38 -5.78
N GLN A 37 -4.32 -15.15 -4.66
CA GLN A 37 -3.72 -14.56 -3.46
C GLN A 37 -3.10 -15.64 -2.56
N ILE A 38 -1.97 -15.32 -1.93
CA ILE A 38 -1.31 -16.14 -0.92
C ILE A 38 -1.59 -15.53 0.46
N GLY A 39 -2.33 -16.25 1.30
CA GLY A 39 -2.56 -15.85 2.71
C GLY A 39 -3.56 -14.70 2.92
N GLY A 40 -4.12 -14.13 1.84
CA GLY A 40 -5.07 -13.02 1.90
C GLY A 40 -4.39 -11.66 2.12
N MET A 41 -5.19 -10.66 2.53
CA MET A 41 -4.70 -9.32 2.87
C MET A 41 -4.34 -9.25 4.35
N LEU A 42 -3.13 -8.75 4.63
CA LEU A 42 -2.66 -8.44 5.97
C LEU A 42 -2.74 -6.93 6.21
N ILE A 43 -3.20 -6.56 7.40
CA ILE A 43 -3.33 -5.17 7.84
C ILE A 43 -2.48 -5.00 9.09
N TYR A 44 -1.50 -4.11 9.01
CA TYR A 44 -0.63 -3.77 10.12
C TYR A 44 -0.99 -2.40 10.66
N TYR A 45 -1.08 -2.32 11.98
CA TYR A 45 -1.26 -1.08 12.73
C TYR A 45 0.07 -0.73 13.39
N PHE A 46 0.77 0.24 12.83
CA PHE A 46 2.04 0.70 13.40
C PHE A 46 1.83 1.90 14.32
N LEU A 47 2.53 1.84 15.46
CA LEU A 47 2.53 2.90 16.44
C LEU A 47 3.85 3.69 16.36
N PHE A 48 4.08 4.35 15.22
CA PHE A 48 5.29 5.15 15.00
C PHE A 48 5.19 6.55 15.62
N GLY A 49 6.14 6.87 16.51
CA GLY A 49 6.24 8.15 17.20
C GLY A 49 5.61 8.15 18.59
N ASP A 50 5.58 9.33 19.22
CA ASP A 50 5.03 9.53 20.56
C ASP A 50 3.59 10.09 20.51
N ARG A 51 2.81 9.84 21.56
CA ARG A 51 1.46 10.41 21.76
C ARG A 51 0.49 10.14 20.60
N ILE A 52 0.48 8.91 20.11
CA ILE A 52 -0.42 8.48 19.03
C ILE A 52 -1.87 8.50 19.53
N MET A 53 -2.71 9.21 18.81
CA MET A 53 -4.15 9.29 19.05
C MET A 53 -4.84 8.18 18.26
N ALA A 54 -5.69 7.39 18.93
CA ALA A 54 -6.53 6.42 18.24
C ALA A 54 -7.47 7.11 17.23
N PHE A 55 -7.84 6.41 16.15
CA PHE A 55 -8.82 6.92 15.19
C PHE A 55 -10.13 7.32 15.89
N PRO A 56 -10.60 8.57 15.78
CA PRO A 56 -11.88 8.94 16.32
C PRO A 56 -13.03 8.20 15.59
N PRO A 57 -14.17 7.94 16.25
CA PRO A 57 -15.32 7.35 15.59
C PRO A 57 -15.76 8.16 14.36
N GLY A 58 -15.94 7.47 13.22
CA GLY A 58 -16.33 8.11 11.96
C GLY A 58 -15.18 8.66 11.12
N PHE A 59 -13.92 8.44 11.53
CA PHE A 59 -12.74 8.78 10.75
C PHE A 59 -12.72 8.03 9.41
N ARG A 60 -12.41 8.72 8.30
CA ARG A 60 -12.36 8.13 6.95
C ARG A 60 -11.21 8.72 6.16
N MET A 61 -10.39 7.87 5.55
CA MET A 61 -9.30 8.30 4.68
C MET A 61 -9.12 7.36 3.49
N ILE A 62 -8.53 7.86 2.41
CA ILE A 62 -8.14 7.08 1.22
C ILE A 62 -6.65 7.29 0.96
N ALA A 63 -5.93 6.23 0.58
CA ALA A 63 -4.53 6.30 0.16
C ALA A 63 -4.37 5.96 -1.33
N GLY A 64 -3.32 6.49 -1.96
CA GLY A 64 -3.09 6.39 -3.41
C GLY A 64 -4.01 7.29 -4.26
N ASP A 65 -3.98 7.13 -5.57
CA ASP A 65 -4.70 7.99 -6.53
C ASP A 65 -5.11 7.24 -7.82
N ALA A 66 -6.41 6.98 -7.96
CA ALA A 66 -7.01 6.25 -9.08
C ALA A 66 -6.93 6.99 -10.42
N GLY A 67 -6.96 8.33 -10.37
CA GLY A 67 -7.08 9.19 -11.55
C GLY A 67 -5.74 9.64 -12.11
N LYS A 68 -4.65 9.16 -11.53
CA LYS A 68 -3.31 9.59 -11.87
C LYS A 68 -2.94 9.23 -13.31
N GLN A 69 -2.01 9.98 -13.86
CA GLN A 69 -1.47 9.75 -15.22
C GLN A 69 0.05 9.90 -15.23
N ASN A 70 0.60 10.79 -14.39
CA ASN A 70 2.02 11.11 -14.32
C ASN A 70 2.62 10.78 -12.95
N VAL A 71 3.73 10.02 -12.98
CA VAL A 71 4.56 9.67 -11.81
C VAL A 71 5.58 10.77 -11.56
N SER A 72 5.76 11.12 -10.29
CA SER A 72 6.79 12.02 -9.80
C SER A 72 7.98 11.31 -9.16
N VAL A 73 7.88 10.01 -8.86
CA VAL A 73 9.01 9.17 -8.44
C VAL A 73 10.07 9.12 -9.52
N SER A 74 11.30 9.46 -9.14
CA SER A 74 12.49 9.32 -9.99
C SER A 74 12.93 7.87 -10.02
N LEU A 75 13.31 7.36 -11.20
CA LEU A 75 13.86 6.01 -11.36
C LEU A 75 15.31 6.10 -11.85
N PRO A 76 16.28 5.45 -11.18
CA PRO A 76 16.14 4.63 -9.97
C PRO A 76 15.73 5.48 -8.75
N ASP A 77 15.05 4.85 -7.79
CA ASP A 77 14.64 5.51 -6.55
C ASP A 77 15.85 6.03 -5.76
N THR A 78 15.80 7.31 -5.40
CA THR A 78 16.76 7.90 -4.46
C THR A 78 16.66 7.16 -3.12
N PRO A 79 17.76 6.62 -2.57
CA PRO A 79 17.75 6.02 -1.24
C PRO A 79 17.16 6.98 -0.20
N GLN A 80 16.35 6.47 0.73
CA GLN A 80 15.66 7.29 1.74
C GLN A 80 16.60 8.20 2.55
N SER A 81 17.83 7.75 2.81
CA SER A 81 18.87 8.54 3.47
C SER A 81 19.35 9.78 2.70
N LEU A 82 19.02 9.86 1.41
CA LEU A 82 19.43 10.93 0.49
C LEU A 82 18.24 11.78 0.02
N TRP A 83 17.03 11.59 0.58
CA TRP A 83 15.85 12.36 0.18
C TRP A 83 16.01 13.85 0.49
N GLY A 84 15.85 14.66 -0.55
CA GLY A 84 15.77 16.11 -0.46
C GLY A 84 14.32 16.59 -0.38
N PRO A 85 14.10 17.90 -0.55
CA PRO A 85 12.75 18.49 -0.57
C PRO A 85 11.83 17.92 -1.65
N ASP A 86 12.37 17.57 -2.82
CA ASP A 86 11.58 17.10 -3.96
C ASP A 86 10.97 15.71 -3.71
N GLU A 87 11.71 14.81 -3.06
CA GLU A 87 11.23 13.49 -2.64
C GLU A 87 10.21 13.55 -1.48
N LYS A 88 10.17 14.67 -0.76
CA LYS A 88 9.32 14.89 0.43
C LYS A 88 8.07 15.72 0.15
N THR A 89 7.78 16.02 -1.11
CA THR A 89 6.51 16.65 -1.48
C THR A 89 5.34 15.69 -1.18
N PRO A 90 4.14 16.20 -0.85
CA PRO A 90 2.98 15.34 -0.58
C PRO A 90 2.69 14.33 -1.71
N LYS A 91 2.89 14.75 -2.97
CA LYS A 91 2.73 13.89 -4.14
C LYS A 91 3.78 12.79 -4.20
N ALA A 92 5.05 13.12 -3.97
CA ALA A 92 6.13 12.13 -3.97
C ALA A 92 5.95 11.11 -2.84
N LEU A 93 5.63 11.56 -1.62
CA LEU A 93 5.38 10.68 -0.48
C LEU A 93 4.19 9.74 -0.74
N ALA A 94 3.10 10.24 -1.32
CA ALA A 94 1.94 9.41 -1.65
C ALA A 94 2.25 8.35 -2.72
N GLU A 95 3.18 8.61 -3.65
CA GLU A 95 3.63 7.60 -4.61
C GLU A 95 4.58 6.59 -3.96
N LYS A 96 5.46 7.08 -3.06
CA LYS A 96 6.38 6.24 -2.30
C LYS A 96 5.69 5.37 -1.24
N ALA A 97 4.43 5.68 -0.95
CA ALA A 97 3.56 4.87 -0.10
C ALA A 97 3.00 3.61 -0.76
N ILE A 98 3.28 3.38 -2.05
CA ILE A 98 2.82 2.21 -2.80
C ILE A 98 4.02 1.31 -3.10
N GLY A 99 3.87 -0.01 -2.93
CA GLY A 99 4.91 -1.00 -3.20
C GLY A 99 4.42 -2.16 -4.08
N PHE A 100 5.28 -2.62 -4.99
CA PHE A 100 5.11 -3.77 -5.88
C PHE A 100 6.35 -4.65 -5.79
N ASN A 101 6.55 -5.25 -4.63
CA ASN A 101 7.81 -5.86 -4.26
C ASN A 101 7.88 -7.33 -4.69
N CYS A 102 9.01 -7.75 -5.25
CA CYS A 102 9.26 -9.16 -5.53
C CYS A 102 9.53 -9.95 -4.25
N LEU A 103 8.86 -11.10 -4.11
CA LEU A 103 9.18 -12.07 -3.08
C LEU A 103 10.16 -13.12 -3.62
N ASN A 104 11.25 -13.28 -2.87
CA ASN A 104 12.29 -14.27 -3.12
C ASN A 104 12.85 -14.77 -1.78
N TYR A 105 12.24 -15.80 -1.22
CA TYR A 105 12.63 -16.40 0.06
C TYR A 105 13.96 -17.17 -0.02
N GLY A 106 14.38 -17.56 -1.22
CA GLY A 106 15.68 -18.20 -1.49
C GLY A 106 16.83 -17.23 -1.73
N GLY A 107 16.57 -15.92 -1.76
CA GLY A 107 17.55 -14.88 -2.10
C GLY A 107 17.43 -13.64 -1.22
N SER A 108 17.75 -12.47 -1.80
CA SER A 108 17.60 -11.19 -1.11
C SER A 108 16.15 -10.72 -1.19
N ALA A 109 15.54 -10.47 -0.03
CA ALA A 109 14.19 -9.91 0.04
C ALA A 109 14.20 -8.40 -0.29
N GLU A 110 13.18 -7.92 -0.99
CA GLU A 110 12.92 -6.49 -1.13
C GLU A 110 12.25 -5.96 0.15
N GLY A 111 12.80 -4.90 0.76
CA GLY A 111 12.21 -4.25 1.93
C GLY A 111 10.90 -3.53 1.59
N ALA A 112 10.01 -3.32 2.56
CA ALA A 112 8.72 -2.67 2.30
C ALA A 112 8.88 -1.34 1.55
N LEU A 113 7.96 -1.06 0.62
CA LEU A 113 7.87 0.14 -0.19
C LEU A 113 9.17 0.44 -0.96
N THR A 114 9.82 -0.59 -1.50
CA THR A 114 11.05 -0.41 -2.29
C THR A 114 10.74 -0.16 -3.76
N ARG A 115 9.65 -0.75 -4.28
CA ARG A 115 9.31 -0.68 -5.71
C ARG A 115 7.98 0.02 -5.93
N HIS A 116 8.02 1.28 -6.35
CA HIS A 116 6.81 2.11 -6.46
C HIS A 116 6.02 1.96 -7.77
N LEU A 117 6.43 1.03 -8.65
CA LEU A 117 5.76 0.75 -9.92
C LEU A 117 5.63 -0.74 -10.15
N LEU A 118 4.51 -1.17 -10.74
CA LEU A 118 4.26 -2.55 -11.11
C LEU A 118 5.32 -3.00 -12.15
N PRO A 119 6.20 -3.96 -11.81
CA PRO A 119 7.16 -4.45 -12.78
C PRO A 119 6.47 -5.18 -13.94
N ASN A 120 7.09 -5.14 -15.11
CA ASN A 120 6.60 -5.90 -16.26
C ASN A 120 6.75 -7.41 -16.03
N LYS A 121 6.05 -8.21 -16.83
CA LYS A 121 6.05 -9.68 -16.70
C LYS A 121 7.45 -10.29 -16.75
N SER A 122 8.32 -9.83 -17.67
CA SER A 122 9.68 -10.39 -17.81
C SER A 122 10.50 -10.22 -16.53
N PHE A 123 10.36 -9.07 -15.87
CA PHE A 123 10.99 -8.84 -14.56
C PHE A 123 10.38 -9.74 -13.49
N ILE A 124 9.05 -9.82 -13.41
CA ILE A 124 8.34 -10.65 -12.42
C ILE A 124 8.76 -12.13 -12.56
N ASP A 125 8.74 -12.67 -13.77
CA ASP A 125 9.09 -14.07 -14.03
C ASP A 125 10.51 -14.42 -13.56
N SER A 126 11.43 -13.46 -13.68
CA SER A 126 12.86 -13.63 -13.40
C SER A 126 13.22 -13.37 -11.93
N ASN A 127 12.49 -12.50 -11.23
CA ASN A 127 12.90 -11.97 -9.93
C ASN A 127 11.92 -12.22 -8.78
N CYS A 128 10.65 -12.57 -9.08
CA CYS A 128 9.60 -12.79 -8.09
C CYS A 128 9.24 -14.30 -8.00
N PRO A 129 10.15 -15.21 -7.62
CA PRO A 129 9.86 -16.64 -7.62
C PRO A 129 8.77 -17.06 -6.63
N ASP A 130 8.57 -16.29 -5.56
CA ASP A 130 7.60 -16.56 -4.49
C ASP A 130 6.39 -15.60 -4.54
N GLY A 131 6.20 -14.92 -5.68
CA GLY A 131 5.07 -14.02 -5.91
C GLY A 131 5.42 -12.54 -5.85
N LEU A 132 4.41 -11.72 -6.08
CA LEU A 132 4.49 -10.26 -6.04
C LEU A 132 3.69 -9.75 -4.84
N ARG A 133 4.32 -8.92 -4.02
CA ARG A 133 3.72 -8.31 -2.85
C ARG A 133 3.29 -6.88 -3.15
N LEU A 134 2.00 -6.66 -3.15
CA LEU A 134 1.41 -5.33 -3.26
C LEU A 134 1.28 -4.74 -1.86
N GLU A 135 1.73 -3.51 -1.73
CA GLU A 135 1.87 -2.83 -0.45
C GLU A 135 1.30 -1.42 -0.55
N LEU A 136 0.64 -0.98 0.53
CA LEU A 136 0.17 0.38 0.65
C LEU A 136 0.32 0.88 2.09
N MET A 137 0.99 2.01 2.25
CA MET A 137 0.99 2.79 3.49
C MET A 137 -0.06 3.88 3.43
N PHE A 138 -0.81 4.07 4.51
CA PHE A 138 -1.73 5.19 4.66
C PHE A 138 -1.03 6.41 5.30
N PRO A 139 -1.52 7.63 5.02
CA PRO A 139 -1.15 8.81 5.78
C PRO A 139 -1.33 8.61 7.29
N SER A 140 -0.39 9.09 8.11
CA SER A 140 -0.40 8.92 9.56
C SER A 140 -0.32 10.24 10.36
N CYS A 141 -0.38 11.37 9.66
CA CYS A 141 -0.43 12.72 10.22
C CYS A 141 -1.82 13.31 9.99
N TRP A 142 -2.52 13.68 11.06
CA TRP A 142 -3.88 14.21 11.02
C TRP A 142 -3.91 15.68 11.45
N ASN A 143 -4.79 16.47 10.84
CA ASN A 143 -4.96 17.89 11.19
C ASN A 143 -5.63 18.12 12.57
N GLY A 144 -6.08 17.07 13.25
CA GLY A 144 -6.69 17.16 14.58
C GLY A 144 -8.12 17.72 14.60
N VAL A 145 -8.70 18.02 13.45
CA VAL A 145 -10.00 18.71 13.34
C VAL A 145 -11.02 17.89 12.56
N SER A 146 -10.71 17.56 11.30
CA SER A 146 -11.69 16.96 10.39
C SER A 146 -11.61 15.44 10.42
N LEU A 147 -12.71 14.76 10.73
CA LEU A 147 -12.80 13.29 10.68
C LEU A 147 -12.83 12.75 9.24
N ASN A 148 -13.22 13.60 8.31
CA ASN A 148 -13.30 13.30 6.90
C ASN A 148 -13.20 14.60 6.09
N ALA A 149 -12.71 14.50 4.86
CA ALA A 149 -12.79 15.57 3.87
C ALA A 149 -13.63 15.09 2.68
N ASP A 150 -14.10 16.02 1.82
CA ASP A 150 -14.88 15.67 0.62
C ASP A 150 -14.09 14.75 -0.33
N ASP A 151 -12.77 14.90 -0.35
CA ASP A 151 -11.84 14.06 -1.11
C ASP A 151 -11.29 12.87 -0.31
N HIS A 152 -11.71 12.70 0.95
CA HIS A 152 -11.21 11.72 1.91
C HIS A 152 -9.68 11.77 2.13
N LYS A 153 -8.99 12.86 1.76
CA LYS A 153 -7.52 12.93 1.74
C LYS A 153 -6.97 14.20 2.37
N SER A 154 -7.57 15.36 2.10
CA SER A 154 -7.03 16.67 2.49
C SER A 154 -6.97 16.94 4.01
N HIS A 155 -7.49 16.04 4.84
CA HIS A 155 -7.39 16.14 6.30
C HIS A 155 -6.25 15.31 6.90
N VAL A 156 -5.56 14.52 6.07
CA VAL A 156 -4.40 13.71 6.46
C VAL A 156 -3.19 13.95 5.56
N ALA A 157 -2.01 13.68 6.08
CA ALA A 157 -0.74 13.81 5.38
C ALA A 157 0.21 12.65 5.72
N TYR A 158 1.16 12.39 4.82
CA TYR A 158 2.27 11.49 5.14
C TYR A 158 3.32 12.23 5.96
N PRO A 159 3.98 11.56 6.92
CA PRO A 159 5.22 12.08 7.49
C PRO A 159 6.33 12.06 6.43
N ASP A 160 7.41 12.81 6.67
CA ASP A 160 8.47 13.06 5.68
C ASP A 160 9.32 11.84 5.27
N LEU A 161 9.08 10.68 5.90
CA LEU A 161 9.67 9.38 5.54
C LEU A 161 8.60 8.32 5.25
N VAL A 162 7.39 8.74 4.83
CA VAL A 162 6.23 7.90 4.47
C VAL A 162 5.63 7.11 5.65
N MET A 163 6.39 6.19 6.23
CA MET A 163 5.97 5.38 7.38
C MET A 163 6.15 6.14 8.70
N GLU A 164 7.31 6.78 8.83
CA GLU A 164 7.77 7.48 10.03
C GLU A 164 8.31 8.88 9.68
N GLY A 165 9.03 9.52 10.60
CA GLY A 165 9.65 10.83 10.36
C GLY A 165 8.93 11.95 11.09
N ILE A 166 8.82 13.13 10.48
CA ILE A 166 8.18 14.33 11.02
C ILE A 166 6.87 14.59 10.28
N CYS A 167 5.81 14.92 11.02
CA CYS A 167 4.55 15.36 10.40
C CYS A 167 4.68 16.81 9.92
N PRO A 168 4.08 17.16 8.77
CA PRO A 168 4.10 18.53 8.30
C PRO A 168 3.33 19.45 9.27
N VAL A 169 3.64 20.75 9.19
CA VAL A 169 2.88 21.79 9.88
C VAL A 169 1.39 21.66 9.50
N ASP A 170 0.50 21.89 10.47
CA ASP A 170 -0.95 21.73 10.39
C ASP A 170 -1.46 20.27 10.40
N TYR A 171 -0.59 19.27 10.53
CA TYR A 171 -0.93 17.84 10.64
C TYR A 171 -0.20 17.13 11.80
N GLU A 172 0.03 17.82 12.90
CA GLU A 172 0.91 17.33 13.98
C GLU A 172 0.30 16.21 14.82
N THR A 173 -1.00 15.90 14.65
CA THR A 173 -1.65 14.82 15.42
C THR A 173 -1.32 13.47 14.80
N ARG A 174 -0.50 12.69 15.49
CA ARG A 174 -0.17 11.31 15.08
C ARG A 174 -1.37 10.38 15.26
N ILE A 175 -1.67 9.60 14.24
CA ILE A 175 -2.62 8.50 14.26
C ILE A 175 -1.89 7.18 13.91
N PRO A 176 -2.43 5.99 14.25
CA PRO A 176 -1.81 4.73 13.86
C PRO A 176 -1.55 4.69 12.35
N ALA A 177 -0.35 4.31 11.93
CA ALA A 177 -0.06 4.14 10.52
C ALA A 177 -0.59 2.78 10.07
N LEU A 178 -1.45 2.77 9.06
CA LEU A 178 -1.98 1.54 8.47
C LEU A 178 -1.11 1.12 7.30
N PHE A 179 -0.68 -0.13 7.29
CA PHE A 179 0.05 -0.73 6.17
C PHE A 179 -0.70 -1.97 5.71
N PHE A 180 -1.11 -1.99 4.45
CA PHE A 180 -1.77 -3.12 3.83
C PHE A 180 -0.79 -3.87 2.96
N GLU A 181 -0.83 -5.18 3.06
CA GLU A 181 0.05 -6.09 2.34
C GLU A 181 -0.80 -7.20 1.74
N THR A 182 -0.68 -7.44 0.44
CA THR A 182 -1.33 -8.56 -0.24
C THR A 182 -0.33 -9.26 -1.14
N ILE A 183 -0.21 -10.57 -0.99
CA ILE A 183 0.71 -11.37 -1.80
C ILE A 183 -0.07 -12.05 -2.92
N TRP A 184 0.44 -11.93 -4.14
CA TRP A 184 -0.14 -12.52 -5.34
C TRP A 184 0.81 -13.57 -5.92
N ASP A 185 0.31 -14.77 -6.15
CA ASP A 185 1.07 -15.87 -6.74
C ASP A 185 1.23 -15.66 -8.24
N THR A 186 2.22 -14.84 -8.61
CA THR A 186 2.58 -14.62 -10.01
C THR A 186 3.31 -15.81 -10.64
N SER A 187 3.78 -16.77 -9.83
CA SER A 187 4.62 -17.88 -10.29
C SER A 187 3.85 -18.84 -11.22
N VAL A 188 2.54 -18.97 -11.02
CA VAL A 188 1.66 -19.82 -11.85
C VAL A 188 1.57 -19.35 -13.31
N PHE A 189 1.96 -18.10 -13.59
CA PHE A 189 1.95 -17.50 -14.93
C PHE A 189 3.31 -17.47 -15.61
N ARG A 190 4.37 -18.03 -15.01
CA ARG A 190 5.74 -17.93 -15.54
C ARG A 190 5.87 -18.41 -17.00
N ASN A 191 5.22 -19.53 -17.33
CA ASN A 191 5.25 -20.12 -18.67
C ASN A 191 4.02 -19.77 -19.52
N THR A 192 3.23 -18.79 -19.09
CA THR A 192 1.99 -18.38 -19.77
C THR A 192 2.21 -17.04 -20.44
N SER A 193 1.86 -16.91 -21.72
CA SER A 193 2.01 -15.63 -22.44
C SER A 193 0.91 -14.63 -22.03
N GLY A 194 1.32 -13.44 -21.62
CA GLY A 194 0.39 -12.39 -21.18
C GLY A 194 1.10 -11.23 -20.50
N HIS A 195 0.36 -10.45 -19.72
CA HIS A 195 0.90 -9.39 -18.87
C HIS A 195 0.03 -9.19 -17.62
N PHE A 196 0.63 -8.62 -16.58
CA PHE A 196 -0.07 -8.27 -15.35
C PHE A 196 -0.64 -6.84 -15.44
N LEU A 197 -1.77 -6.64 -14.78
CA LEU A 197 -2.43 -5.34 -14.66
C LEU A 197 -3.24 -5.30 -13.36
N LEU A 198 -3.52 -4.10 -12.87
CA LEU A 198 -4.50 -3.90 -11.81
C LEU A 198 -5.92 -3.88 -12.37
N SER A 199 -6.92 -4.03 -11.51
CA SER A 199 -8.34 -4.06 -11.90
C SER A 199 -8.84 -2.81 -12.65
N ASN A 200 -8.14 -1.69 -12.55
CA ASN A 200 -8.42 -0.46 -13.29
C ASN A 200 -7.78 -0.44 -14.70
N GLY A 201 -7.14 -1.52 -15.15
CA GLY A 201 -6.45 -1.59 -16.44
C GLY A 201 -4.97 -1.19 -16.39
N ASP A 202 -4.46 -0.74 -15.24
CA ASP A 202 -3.11 -0.20 -15.13
C ASP A 202 -2.04 -1.29 -15.09
N GLN A 203 -1.17 -1.31 -16.11
CA GLN A 203 -0.03 -2.23 -16.23
C GLN A 203 1.24 -1.71 -15.53
N THR A 204 1.19 -0.51 -14.99
CA THR A 204 2.36 0.21 -14.45
C THR A 204 2.25 0.50 -12.95
N GLY A 205 1.06 0.33 -12.36
CA GLY A 205 0.81 0.56 -10.92
C GLY A 205 0.76 2.03 -10.50
N LYS A 206 0.80 2.96 -11.47
CA LYS A 206 0.78 4.42 -11.28
C LYS A 206 -0.55 4.94 -10.72
N ASN A 207 -1.63 4.23 -10.99
CA ASN A 207 -3.01 4.64 -10.71
C ASN A 207 -3.62 3.82 -9.57
N SER A 208 -2.75 3.30 -8.70
CA SER A 208 -3.17 2.47 -7.56
C SER A 208 -3.73 3.36 -6.44
N HIS A 209 -4.85 2.94 -5.88
CA HIS A 209 -5.48 3.57 -4.73
C HIS A 209 -6.21 2.51 -3.92
N HIS A 210 -6.35 2.76 -2.62
CA HIS A 210 -7.13 1.94 -1.72
C HIS A 210 -7.95 2.86 -0.83
N SER A 211 -9.16 2.41 -0.53
CA SER A 211 -10.12 3.10 0.32
C SER A 211 -10.40 2.29 1.57
#